data_AF-A0A1X7M5H3-F1
#
_entry.id   AF-A0A1X7M5H3-F1
#
_cell.length_a   1.000
_cell.length_b   1.000
_cell.length_c   1.000
_cell.angle_alpha   90.00
_cell.angle_beta   90.00
_cell.angle_gamma   90.00
#
_symmetry.space_group_name_H-M   'P 1'
#
loop_
_entity.id
_entity.type
_entity.pdbx_description
1 polymer ?
#
loop_
_entity_poly.entity_id
_entity_poly.type
_entity_poly.pdbx_seq_one_letter_code
_entity_poly.pdbx_strand_id
1 'polypeptide(L)'
;MYDMRLDPEGNLLPGKSWDDPPGPPPAETELMLSMLDMPVTIDRCFVEICGDMPAAAVLTELSTIESETCRRDQWLVVTSRELERRLALPEKQQRAARRVLRAKGLIGHRRTGPTHADEYRVLWPAIMTLLRQKAAERTAHIAWPPRRPEGAQP
;
A
#
# COMPACT_ATOMS: atom_id res chain seq x y z
N MET A 1 -16.41 1.03 34.50
CA MET A 1 -15.50 0.29 33.61
C MET A 1 -16.31 0.00 32.36
N TYR A 2 -15.94 0.55 31.21
CA TYR A 2 -16.69 0.32 29.96
C TYR A 2 -16.40 -1.10 29.47
N ASP A 3 -17.43 -1.92 29.33
CA ASP A 3 -17.31 -3.27 28.81
C ASP A 3 -17.41 -3.22 27.29
N MET A 4 -16.26 -3.36 26.60
CA MET A 4 -16.16 -3.28 25.14
C MET A 4 -16.85 -4.45 24.41
N ARG A 5 -17.45 -5.40 25.15
CA ARG A 5 -18.33 -6.43 24.59
C ARG A 5 -19.75 -5.91 24.37
N LEU A 6 -20.10 -4.76 24.95
CA LEU A 6 -21.44 -4.22 24.95
C LEU A 6 -21.55 -3.01 24.02
N ASP A 7 -22.69 -2.92 23.33
CA ASP A 7 -23.09 -1.70 22.62
C ASP A 7 -23.50 -0.59 23.62
N PRO A 8 -23.78 0.64 23.15
CA PRO A 8 -24.21 1.74 24.03
C PRO A 8 -25.51 1.49 24.79
N GLU A 9 -26.31 0.49 24.37
CA GLU A 9 -27.59 0.10 24.96
C GLU A 9 -27.42 -1.07 25.95
N GLY A 10 -26.20 -1.61 26.08
CA GLY A 10 -25.85 -2.67 27.01
C GLY A 10 -26.00 -4.09 26.44
N ASN A 11 -26.22 -4.26 25.14
CA ASN A 11 -26.33 -5.57 24.51
C ASN A 11 -24.96 -6.11 24.06
N LEU A 12 -24.77 -7.43 24.10
CA LEU A 12 -23.57 -8.07 23.56
C LEU A 12 -23.43 -7.84 22.06
N LEU A 13 -22.23 -7.43 21.64
CA LEU A 13 -21.85 -7.31 20.23
C LEU A 13 -21.83 -8.70 19.56
N PRO A 14 -22.25 -8.82 18.29
CA PRO A 14 -22.29 -10.10 17.57
C PRO A 14 -20.94 -10.83 17.59
N GLY A 15 -20.98 -12.13 17.95
CA GLY A 15 -19.78 -12.99 18.01
C GLY A 15 -18.96 -12.85 19.28
N LYS A 16 -19.43 -12.10 20.28
CA LYS A 16 -18.84 -12.03 21.63
C LYS A 16 -19.64 -12.86 22.64
N SER A 17 -18.93 -13.45 23.58
CA SER A 17 -19.51 -14.19 24.72
C SER A 17 -19.24 -13.47 26.03
N TRP A 18 -20.06 -13.75 27.05
CA TRP A 18 -19.82 -13.27 28.42
C TRP A 18 -18.59 -13.90 29.07
N ASP A 19 -18.06 -14.99 28.50
CA ASP A 19 -16.83 -15.65 28.92
C ASP A 19 -15.59 -15.03 28.25
N ASP A 20 -15.78 -14.20 27.21
CA ASP A 20 -14.67 -13.50 26.58
C ASP A 20 -14.10 -12.44 27.54
N PRO A 21 -12.77 -12.26 27.61
CA PRO A 21 -12.20 -11.18 28.39
C PRO A 21 -12.78 -9.84 27.90
N PRO A 22 -13.22 -8.95 28.81
CA PRO A 22 -13.65 -7.61 28.42
C PRO A 22 -12.49 -6.97 27.67
N GLY A 23 -12.75 -6.48 26.45
CA GLY A 23 -11.72 -5.85 25.62
C GLY A 23 -10.97 -4.77 26.41
N PRO A 24 -9.75 -4.39 25.99
CA PRO A 24 -8.93 -3.44 26.74
C PRO A 24 -9.73 -2.15 26.98
N PRO A 25 -9.63 -1.53 28.18
CA PRO A 25 -10.28 -0.27 28.46
C PRO A 25 -9.97 0.77 27.37
N PRO A 26 -10.91 1.68 27.06
CA PRO A 26 -10.72 2.69 26.01
C PRO A 26 -9.40 3.49 26.17
N ALA A 27 -9.02 3.81 27.41
CA ALA A 27 -7.76 4.48 27.72
C ALA A 27 -6.52 3.65 27.38
N GLU A 28 -6.59 2.32 27.51
CA GLU A 28 -5.50 1.40 27.13
C GLU A 28 -5.44 1.23 25.60
N THR A 29 -6.60 1.26 24.92
CA THR A 29 -6.65 1.28 23.45
C THR A 29 -6.08 2.58 22.89
N GLU A 30 -6.44 3.73 23.45
CA GLU A 30 -5.86 5.03 23.08
C GLU A 30 -4.35 5.09 23.37
N LEU A 31 -3.91 4.55 24.52
CA LEU A 31 -2.50 4.42 24.84
C LEU A 31 -1.78 3.54 23.82
N MET A 32 -2.31 2.36 23.48
CA MET A 32 -1.74 1.49 22.45
C MET A 32 -1.64 2.21 21.09
N LEU A 33 -2.70 2.91 20.66
CA LEU A 33 -2.67 3.66 19.40
C LEU A 33 -1.67 4.82 19.45
N SER A 34 -1.46 5.45 20.61
CA SER A 34 -0.42 6.47 20.79
C SER A 34 1.01 5.92 20.80
N MET A 35 1.17 4.62 21.07
CA MET A 35 2.46 3.93 21.05
C MET A 35 2.78 3.29 19.69
N LEU A 36 1.76 3.08 18.85
CA LEU A 36 1.90 2.50 17.52
C LEU A 36 2.18 3.62 16.50
N ASP A 37 3.21 3.41 15.68
CA ASP A 37 3.49 4.30 14.55
C ASP A 37 2.36 4.26 13.51
N MET A 38 2.31 5.29 12.66
CA MET A 38 1.35 5.38 11.57
C MET A 38 1.40 4.11 10.69
N PRO A 39 0.25 3.50 10.34
CA PRO A 39 0.25 2.31 9.51
C PRO A 39 0.83 2.61 8.13
N VAL A 40 1.68 1.70 7.64
CA VAL A 40 2.22 1.77 6.27
C VAL A 40 1.29 1.01 5.33
N THR A 41 0.74 1.71 4.34
CA THR A 41 -0.04 1.09 3.27
C THR A 41 0.84 0.71 2.10
N ILE A 42 0.60 -0.47 1.53
CA ILE A 42 1.32 -0.96 0.35
C ILE A 42 0.29 -1.49 -0.64
N ASP A 43 0.28 -0.93 -1.85
CA ASP A 43 -0.58 -1.43 -2.91
C ASP A 43 -0.12 -2.81 -3.35
N ARG A 44 -0.95 -3.83 -3.07
CA ARG A 44 -0.63 -5.24 -3.36
C ARG A 44 -0.32 -5.47 -4.83
N CYS A 45 -0.93 -4.72 -5.74
CA CYS A 45 -0.68 -4.80 -7.17
C CYS A 45 0.74 -4.34 -7.54
N PHE A 46 1.32 -3.38 -6.81
CA PHE A 46 2.72 -2.97 -6.98
C PHE A 46 3.70 -4.04 -6.52
N VAL A 47 3.36 -4.81 -5.49
CA VAL A 47 4.15 -5.97 -5.06
C VAL A 47 4.31 -6.98 -6.21
N GLU A 48 3.27 -7.20 -7.02
CA GLU A 48 3.32 -8.17 -8.13
C GLU A 48 4.20 -7.74 -9.30
N ILE A 49 4.14 -6.46 -9.67
CA ILE A 49 4.95 -5.94 -10.79
C ILE A 49 6.40 -5.67 -10.35
N CYS A 50 6.60 -5.29 -9.09
CA CYS A 50 7.95 -5.09 -8.55
C CYS A 50 8.62 -6.43 -8.24
N GLY A 51 7.89 -7.42 -7.73
CA GLY A 51 8.48 -8.66 -7.21
C GLY A 51 9.36 -8.45 -5.98
N ASP A 52 9.26 -7.27 -5.36
CA ASP A 52 10.05 -6.84 -4.21
C ASP A 52 9.19 -5.91 -3.35
N MET A 53 9.04 -6.25 -2.07
CA MET A 53 8.14 -5.54 -1.15
C MET A 53 8.63 -4.12 -0.82
N PRO A 54 9.93 -3.87 -0.52
CA PRO A 54 10.46 -2.52 -0.38
C PRO A 54 10.26 -1.65 -1.63
N ALA A 55 10.49 -2.18 -2.83
CA ALA A 55 10.24 -1.47 -4.08
C ALA A 55 8.76 -1.10 -4.23
N ALA A 56 7.85 -2.01 -3.90
CA ALA A 56 6.42 -1.75 -3.94
C ALA A 56 5.98 -0.69 -2.91
N ALA A 57 6.54 -0.70 -1.70
CA ALA A 57 6.28 0.32 -0.69
C ALA A 57 6.74 1.71 -1.15
N VAL A 58 7.96 1.82 -1.70
CA VAL A 58 8.47 3.07 -2.27
C VAL A 58 7.60 3.55 -3.45
N LEU A 59 7.15 2.64 -4.32
CA LEU A 59 6.29 3.01 -5.44
C LEU A 59 4.91 3.48 -4.97
N THR A 60 4.32 2.79 -3.99
CA THR A 60 3.05 3.19 -3.35
C THR A 60 3.18 4.62 -2.81
N GLU A 61 4.24 4.89 -2.04
CA GLU A 61 4.44 6.20 -1.43
C GLU A 61 4.66 7.31 -2.46
N LEU A 62 5.44 7.06 -3.52
CA LEU A 62 5.61 8.03 -4.59
C LEU A 62 4.29 8.34 -5.30
N SER A 63 3.45 7.33 -5.54
CA SER A 63 2.11 7.50 -6.10
C SER A 63 1.17 8.25 -5.16
N THR A 64 1.27 8.03 -3.84
CA THR A 64 0.53 8.77 -2.81
C THR A 64 0.93 10.24 -2.81
N ILE A 65 2.23 10.55 -2.72
CA ILE A 65 2.74 11.93 -2.75
C ILE A 65 2.32 12.64 -4.04
N GLU A 66 2.39 11.96 -5.19
CA GLU A 66 1.93 12.51 -6.46
C GLU A 66 0.44 12.90 -6.43
N SER A 67 -0.39 12.03 -5.84
CA SER A 67 -1.83 12.22 -5.71
C SER A 67 -2.17 13.34 -4.74
N GLU A 68 -1.53 13.37 -3.55
CA GLU A 68 -1.71 14.40 -2.52
C GLU A 68 -1.30 15.79 -3.00
N THR A 69 -0.26 15.87 -3.83
CA THR A 69 0.24 17.14 -4.35
C THR A 69 -0.45 17.57 -5.65
N CYS A 70 -1.36 16.77 -6.20
CA CYS A 70 -1.99 16.97 -7.51
C CYS A 70 -0.97 17.13 -8.66
N ARG A 71 0.22 16.55 -8.53
CA ARG A 71 1.34 16.70 -9.48
C ARG A 71 1.51 15.46 -10.35
N ARG A 72 0.43 15.06 -11.00
CA ARG A 72 0.42 13.88 -11.87
C ARG A 72 1.49 13.99 -12.96
N ASP A 73 2.26 12.92 -13.13
CA ASP A 73 3.31 12.77 -14.12
C ASP A 73 4.44 13.82 -13.99
N GLN A 74 4.63 14.42 -12.81
CA GLN A 74 5.70 15.38 -12.56
C GLN A 74 6.88 14.78 -11.80
N TRP A 75 7.97 15.55 -11.76
CA TRP A 75 9.13 15.23 -10.94
C TRP A 75 8.88 15.66 -9.49
N LEU A 76 8.98 14.68 -8.59
CA LEU A 76 8.81 14.82 -7.15
C LEU A 76 10.17 14.89 -6.49
N VAL A 77 10.38 15.92 -5.68
CA VAL A 77 11.54 16.02 -4.79
C VAL A 77 11.18 15.26 -3.53
N VAL A 78 11.80 14.09 -3.31
CA VAL A 78 11.54 13.27 -2.12
C VAL A 78 12.88 12.86 -1.51
N THR A 79 13.09 13.24 -0.25
CA THR A 79 14.35 12.95 0.46
C THR A 79 14.35 11.54 1.05
N SER A 80 15.53 10.93 1.21
CA SER A 80 15.64 9.62 1.88
C SER A 80 15.07 9.65 3.30
N ARG A 81 15.28 10.76 4.04
CA ARG A 81 14.74 10.93 5.40
C ARG A 81 13.21 11.00 5.41
N GLU A 82 12.61 11.61 4.39
CA GLU A 82 11.15 11.64 4.27
C GLU A 82 10.58 10.25 4.02
N LEU A 83 11.17 9.48 3.10
CA LEU A 83 10.76 8.08 2.88
C LEU A 83 10.99 7.21 4.12
N GLU A 84 12.07 7.43 4.86
CA GLU A 84 12.34 6.70 6.11
C GLU A 84 11.24 6.96 7.15
N ARG A 85 10.80 8.21 7.31
CA ARG A 85 9.68 8.54 8.21
C ARG A 85 8.35 7.94 7.77
N ARG A 86 8.08 7.92 6.46
CA ARG A 86 6.80 7.45 5.91
C ARG A 86 6.71 5.92 5.87
N LEU A 87 7.82 5.24 5.62
CA LEU A 87 7.84 3.79 5.34
C LEU A 87 8.61 2.96 6.36
N ALA A 88 9.22 3.59 7.37
CA ALA A 88 10.16 2.96 8.30
C ALA A 88 11.28 2.18 7.58
N LEU A 89 11.65 2.62 6.37
CA LEU A 89 12.56 1.92 5.48
C LEU A 89 13.97 2.54 5.56
N PRO A 90 15.02 1.82 6.02
CA PRO A 90 16.37 2.36 6.10
C PRO A 90 16.94 2.76 4.73
N GLU A 91 17.83 3.75 4.69
CA GLU A 91 18.38 4.30 3.43
C GLU A 91 18.97 3.22 2.49
N LYS A 92 19.65 2.21 3.04
CA LYS A 92 20.21 1.09 2.25
C LYS A 92 19.11 0.32 1.51
N GLN A 93 17.99 0.05 2.17
CA GLN A 93 16.84 -0.64 1.58
C GLN A 93 16.13 0.25 0.57
N GLN A 94 15.98 1.55 0.88
CA GLN A 94 15.42 2.50 -0.08
C GLN A 94 16.26 2.58 -1.37
N ARG A 95 17.60 2.61 -1.26
CA ARG A 95 18.49 2.60 -2.43
C ARG A 95 18.34 1.34 -3.27
N ALA A 96 18.21 0.18 -2.64
CA ALA A 96 17.97 -1.08 -3.34
C ALA A 96 16.60 -1.06 -4.04
N ALA A 97 15.54 -0.65 -3.34
CA ALA A 97 14.20 -0.46 -3.87
C ALA A 97 14.19 0.46 -5.10
N ARG A 98 14.79 1.65 -5.01
CA ARG A 98 14.91 2.60 -6.13
C ARG A 98 15.67 2.01 -7.32
N ARG A 99 16.69 1.18 -7.07
CA ARG A 99 17.41 0.47 -8.15
C ARG A 99 16.49 -0.52 -8.87
N VAL A 100 15.70 -1.30 -8.13
CA VAL A 100 14.71 -2.23 -8.71
C VAL A 100 13.68 -1.48 -9.56
N LEU A 101 13.11 -0.41 -9.02
CA LEU A 101 12.12 0.41 -9.73
C LEU A 101 12.68 1.03 -11.01
N ARG A 102 13.92 1.55 -10.97
CA ARG A 102 14.60 2.09 -12.15
C ARG A 102 14.92 1.02 -13.18
N ALA A 103 15.42 -0.14 -12.75
CA ALA A 103 15.75 -1.25 -13.64
C ALA A 103 14.52 -1.78 -14.38
N LYS A 104 13.34 -1.72 -13.75
CA LYS A 104 12.05 -2.08 -14.34
C LYS A 104 11.37 -0.96 -15.12
N GLY A 105 11.95 0.25 -15.17
CA GLY A 105 11.35 1.40 -15.83
C GLY A 105 10.05 1.88 -15.20
N LEU A 106 9.85 1.64 -13.89
CA LEU A 106 8.65 2.06 -13.17
C LEU A 106 8.75 3.50 -12.66
N ILE A 107 9.97 3.98 -12.45
CA ILE A 107 10.25 5.37 -12.07
C ILE A 107 11.35 5.96 -12.94
N GLY A 108 11.21 7.25 -13.25
CA GLY A 108 12.30 8.11 -13.70
C GLY A 108 13.12 8.60 -12.51
N HIS A 109 14.41 8.85 -12.73
CA HIS A 109 15.30 9.46 -11.75
C HIS A 109 16.15 10.52 -12.44
N ARG A 110 16.27 11.69 -11.81
CA ARG A 110 17.23 12.72 -12.20
C ARG A 110 17.79 13.42 -10.97
N ARG A 111 18.90 14.13 -11.17
CA ARG A 111 19.46 15.06 -10.17
C ARG A 111 19.37 16.46 -10.73
N THR A 112 18.86 17.39 -9.93
CA THR A 112 18.64 18.78 -10.35
C THR A 112 19.25 19.76 -9.35
N GLY A 113 19.67 20.91 -9.87
CA GLY A 113 20.14 22.05 -9.08
C GLY A 113 21.53 21.89 -8.44
N PRO A 114 22.03 22.96 -7.81
CA PRO A 114 23.34 23.01 -7.17
C PRO A 114 23.44 22.11 -5.93
N THR A 115 22.30 21.77 -5.30
CA THR A 115 22.22 20.87 -4.14
C THR A 115 22.14 19.40 -4.52
N HIS A 116 22.11 19.07 -5.83
CA HIS A 116 21.97 17.71 -6.35
C HIS A 116 20.82 16.92 -5.70
N ALA A 117 19.67 17.56 -5.51
CA ALA A 117 18.49 16.90 -4.99
C ALA A 117 18.06 15.79 -5.96
N ASP A 118 17.79 14.59 -5.42
CA ASP A 118 17.24 13.50 -6.21
C ASP A 118 15.74 13.77 -6.45
N GLU A 119 15.36 13.76 -7.73
CA GLU A 119 13.98 13.85 -8.16
C GLU A 119 13.54 12.55 -8.81
N TYR A 120 12.31 12.15 -8.52
CA TYR A 120 11.70 10.93 -9.00
C TYR A 120 10.39 11.23 -9.71
N ARG A 121 10.08 10.47 -10.75
CA ARG A 121 8.80 10.56 -11.45
C ARG A 121 8.20 9.17 -11.58
N VAL A 122 6.93 9.01 -11.24
CA VAL A 122 6.19 7.77 -11.46
C VAL A 122 5.90 7.62 -12.95
N LEU A 123 6.18 6.46 -13.54
CA LEU A 123 5.97 6.19 -14.96
C LEU A 123 4.70 5.36 -15.17
N TRP A 124 3.54 6.00 -14.99
CA TRP A 124 2.23 5.34 -15.08
C TRP A 124 1.99 4.51 -16.34
N PRO A 125 2.39 4.94 -17.56
CA PRO A 125 2.20 4.11 -18.75
C PRO A 125 2.87 2.74 -18.66
N ALA A 126 4.10 2.68 -18.10
CA ALA A 126 4.83 1.44 -17.89
C ALA A 126 4.17 0.58 -16.80
N ILE A 127 3.77 1.20 -15.69
CA ILE A 127 3.06 0.56 -14.58
C ILE A 127 1.75 -0.07 -15.07
N MET A 128 0.92 0.69 -15.79
CA MET A 128 -0.38 0.22 -16.30
C MET A 128 -0.22 -0.94 -17.28
N THR A 129 0.84 -0.93 -18.09
CA THR A 129 1.16 -2.05 -19.00
C THR A 129 1.44 -3.33 -18.24
N LEU A 130 2.30 -3.26 -17.20
CA LEU A 130 2.64 -4.42 -16.37
C LEU A 130 1.46 -4.91 -15.52
N LEU A 131 0.65 -3.99 -14.99
CA LEU A 131 -0.56 -4.34 -14.25
C LEU A 131 -1.56 -5.07 -15.14
N ARG A 132 -1.77 -4.61 -16.39
CA ARG A 132 -2.64 -5.30 -17.36
C ARG A 132 -2.10 -6.68 -17.69
N GLN A 133 -0.78 -6.82 -17.88
CA GLN A 133 -0.15 -8.11 -18.09
C GLN A 133 -0.39 -9.06 -16.90
N LYS A 134 -0.16 -8.61 -15.67
CA LYS A 134 -0.39 -9.42 -14.46
C LYS A 134 -1.86 -9.78 -14.28
N ALA A 135 -2.77 -8.87 -14.60
CA ALA A 135 -4.20 -9.14 -14.60
C ALA A 135 -4.56 -10.23 -15.63
N ALA A 136 -4.04 -10.13 -16.86
CA ALA A 136 -4.26 -11.14 -17.90
C ALA A 136 -3.69 -12.51 -17.53
N GLU A 137 -2.48 -12.57 -16.97
CA GLU A 137 -1.87 -13.80 -16.47
C GLU A 137 -2.75 -14.44 -15.37
N ARG A 138 -3.29 -13.62 -14.46
CA ARG A 138 -4.19 -14.10 -13.40
C ARG A 138 -5.52 -14.60 -13.95
N THR A 139 -6.08 -13.97 -14.97
CA THR A 139 -7.40 -14.35 -15.50
C THR A 139 -7.34 -15.38 -16.63
N ALA A 140 -6.15 -15.74 -17.12
CA ALA A 140 -5.97 -16.66 -18.25
C ALA A 140 -6.62 -18.04 -18.04
N HIS A 141 -6.72 -18.51 -16.79
CA HIS A 141 -7.36 -19.78 -16.44
C HIS A 141 -8.86 -19.66 -16.10
N ILE A 142 -9.37 -18.42 -16.03
CA ILE A 142 -10.78 -18.15 -15.72
C ILE A 142 -11.55 -18.15 -17.04
N ALA A 143 -12.49 -19.07 -17.19
CA ALA A 143 -13.42 -19.05 -18.31
C ALA A 143 -14.37 -17.84 -18.16
N TRP A 144 -14.09 -16.74 -18.87
CA TRP A 144 -14.93 -15.55 -18.94
C TRP A 144 -15.41 -15.28 -20.38
N PRO A 145 -16.71 -14.99 -20.61
CA PRO A 145 -17.78 -15.01 -19.62
C PRO A 145 -18.03 -16.43 -19.08
N PRO A 146 -18.51 -16.56 -17.83
CA PRO A 146 -18.81 -17.86 -17.24
C PRO A 146 -19.77 -18.60 -18.17
N ARG A 147 -19.34 -19.75 -18.68
CA ARG A 147 -20.23 -20.61 -19.44
C ARG A 147 -21.24 -21.19 -18.47
N ARG A 148 -22.53 -20.97 -18.74
CA ARG A 148 -23.61 -21.64 -18.00
C ARG A 148 -23.35 -23.16 -18.08
N PRO A 149 -23.38 -23.91 -16.97
CA PRO A 149 -23.26 -25.36 -17.04
C PRO A 149 -24.33 -25.90 -17.99
N GLU A 150 -23.95 -26.76 -18.93
CA GLU A 150 -24.89 -27.42 -19.83
C GLU A 150 -25.95 -28.15 -18.97
N GLY A 151 -27.20 -27.69 -19.01
CA GLY A 151 -28.32 -28.24 -18.23
C GLY A 151 -28.92 -27.32 -17.16
N ALA A 152 -28.37 -26.14 -16.89
CA ALA A 152 -29.01 -25.17 -16.00
C ALA A 152 -30.17 -24.45 -16.73
N GLN A 153 -31.41 -24.90 -16.50
CA GLN A 153 -32.62 -24.18 -16.90
C GLN A 153 -32.72 -22.82 -16.19
N PRO A 154 -33.36 -21.82 -16.83
CA PRO A 154 -33.39 -20.43 -16.36
C PRO A 154 -34.04 -20.24 -15.00
#